data_AF-A0A961D6R7-F1
#
_entry.id   AF-A0A961D6R7-F1
#
_cell.length_a   1.000
_cell.length_b   1.000
_cell.length_c   1.000
_cell.angle_alpha   90.00
_cell.angle_beta   90.00
_cell.angle_gamma   90.00
#
_symmetry.space_group_name_H-M   'P 1'
#
loop_
_entity.id
_entity.type
_entity.pdbx_description
1 polymer ?
#
loop_
_entity_poly.entity_id
_entity_poly.type
_entity_poly.pdbx_seq_one_letter_code
_entity_poly.pdbx_strand_id
1 'polypeptide(L)'
;MRPLIALILSASFLSAADLPDPVAVTAAMKKAVAYAHTHLAREGGYASSYDKEGKIGEVEHGKSHTITSIQPHGTTTMGLVMLRAWQATGDEVFLSAAKDAAKSLLKCQLATGGWSSDFDFAPDKAGKYHLRSDLDAGDKEPGKRNNYTTLDDNKTESALLFLLEMTHEPACADDAELKRCTKFAFDSLLAAQAPVGAWPQQFNGPADPTAPVVKASYPAEWSRTYPKLKYVSYYTLNDNNLQQTAKVLFRAYELEKDERYLAALKKLGEFFILAQMPEPQPVWAQQYDRDMHPTWARKFEPPSVTGYESIGAMEVLHQLWVLTGDEKYLAPIQPALAWFERSKLPDGKHARFYELKTNKPLFFVKDTYELTYDDSNIPTHYSFTDDQQDNIDLFKKQLAMSREEYQQKHAGLQTPKEWMSKAKGAASKARRAVESLDAEGRWLKNDEIDSGEFVKNMNAMITYVEALKKSGQ
;
A
#
# COMPACT_ATOMS: atom_id res chain seq x y z
N MET A 1 36.43 40.58 -54.63
CA MET A 1 36.82 39.32 -53.96
C MET A 1 36.78 39.57 -52.45
N ARG A 2 35.77 39.05 -51.76
CA ARG A 2 35.63 39.10 -50.29
C ARG A 2 35.89 37.69 -49.76
N PRO A 3 36.67 37.48 -48.69
CA PRO A 3 36.93 36.14 -48.18
C PRO A 3 35.72 35.65 -47.37
N LEU A 4 35.31 34.41 -47.63
CA LEU A 4 34.30 33.69 -46.86
C LEU A 4 34.97 33.22 -45.55
N ILE A 5 34.52 33.75 -44.41
CA ILE A 5 34.87 33.23 -43.08
C ILE A 5 33.98 31.99 -42.86
N ALA A 6 34.59 30.81 -42.87
CA ALA A 6 33.91 29.57 -42.49
C ALA A 6 33.86 29.49 -40.95
N LEU A 7 32.67 29.70 -40.40
CA LEU A 7 32.39 29.50 -38.98
C LEU A 7 32.28 27.98 -38.74
N ILE A 8 33.30 27.37 -38.15
CA ILE A 8 33.24 25.99 -37.67
C ILE A 8 32.37 26.01 -36.40
N LEU A 9 31.10 25.64 -36.53
CA LEU A 9 30.28 25.29 -35.37
C LEU A 9 30.80 23.97 -34.79
N SER A 10 31.45 24.08 -33.63
CA SER A 10 31.75 22.95 -32.76
C SER A 10 30.44 22.29 -32.35
N ALA A 11 30.11 21.16 -32.96
CA ALA A 11 29.05 20.30 -32.47
C ALA A 11 29.47 19.82 -31.07
N SER A 12 28.84 20.37 -30.03
CA SER A 12 28.94 19.84 -28.68
C SER A 12 28.23 18.49 -28.70
N PHE A 13 29.00 17.41 -28.81
CA PHE A 13 28.52 16.08 -28.48
C PHE A 13 28.09 16.13 -27.02
N LEU A 14 26.78 16.13 -26.76
CA LEU A 14 26.26 15.68 -25.47
C LEU A 14 26.81 14.27 -25.28
N SER A 15 27.79 14.12 -24.40
CA SER A 15 28.25 12.82 -23.94
C SER A 15 27.00 12.07 -23.46
N ALA A 16 26.85 10.82 -23.92
CA ALA A 16 25.97 9.89 -23.24
C ALA A 16 26.41 9.91 -21.78
N ALA A 17 25.55 10.37 -20.87
CA ALA A 17 25.89 10.41 -19.45
C ALA A 17 26.33 8.99 -19.05
N ASP A 18 27.58 8.84 -18.62
CA ASP A 18 28.12 7.54 -18.23
C ASP A 18 27.17 6.89 -17.24
N LEU A 19 26.64 5.72 -17.59
CA LEU A 19 25.74 4.97 -16.73
C LEU A 19 26.51 4.57 -15.46
N PRO A 20 25.87 4.58 -14.27
CA PRO A 20 26.53 4.12 -13.04
C PRO A 20 27.09 2.70 -13.20
N ASP A 21 28.28 2.41 -12.69
CA ASP A 21 28.80 1.04 -12.74
C ASP A 21 27.87 0.08 -11.96
N PRO A 22 27.25 -0.93 -12.61
CA PRO A 22 26.34 -1.87 -11.93
C PRO A 22 27.01 -2.66 -10.82
N VAL A 23 28.33 -2.90 -10.89
CA VAL A 23 29.09 -3.56 -9.82
C VAL A 23 29.14 -2.68 -8.58
N ALA A 24 29.47 -1.40 -8.75
CA ALA A 24 29.47 -0.43 -7.66
C ALA A 24 28.06 -0.22 -7.06
N VAL A 25 27.03 -0.16 -7.90
CA VAL A 25 25.62 -0.06 -7.44
C VAL A 25 25.24 -1.29 -6.61
N THR A 26 25.56 -2.49 -7.10
CA THR A 26 25.29 -3.74 -6.37
C THR A 26 26.07 -3.81 -5.06
N ALA A 27 27.33 -3.35 -5.03
CA ALA A 27 28.11 -3.29 -3.80
C ALA A 27 27.49 -2.35 -2.75
N ALA A 28 26.94 -1.20 -3.16
CA ALA A 28 26.21 -0.29 -2.28
C ALA A 28 24.95 -0.93 -1.71
N MET A 29 24.17 -1.64 -2.54
CA MET A 29 23.00 -2.41 -2.09
C MET A 29 23.38 -3.46 -1.04
N LYS A 30 24.46 -4.22 -1.27
CA LYS A 30 24.95 -5.25 -0.34
C LYS A 30 25.39 -4.62 0.98
N LYS A 31 26.10 -3.49 0.94
CA LYS A 31 26.51 -2.76 2.13
C LYS A 31 25.31 -2.33 2.98
N ALA A 32 24.29 -1.77 2.33
CA ALA A 32 23.06 -1.35 3.01
C ALA A 32 22.31 -2.53 3.66
N VAL A 33 22.16 -3.64 2.92
CA VAL A 33 21.48 -4.84 3.43
C VAL A 33 22.28 -5.49 4.55
N ALA A 34 23.61 -5.55 4.45
CA ALA A 34 24.46 -6.06 5.50
C ALA A 34 24.31 -5.25 6.79
N TYR A 35 24.31 -3.90 6.70
CA TYR A 35 24.07 -3.06 7.87
C TYR A 35 22.69 -3.31 8.48
N ALA A 36 21.64 -3.28 7.66
CA ALA A 36 20.28 -3.49 8.13
C ALA A 36 20.10 -4.86 8.81
N HIS A 37 20.54 -5.93 8.15
CA HIS A 37 20.39 -7.30 8.65
C HIS A 37 21.20 -7.57 9.93
N THR A 38 22.37 -6.94 10.09
CA THR A 38 23.24 -7.16 11.27
C THR A 38 22.94 -6.24 12.45
N HIS A 39 22.52 -4.99 12.20
CA HIS A 39 22.36 -3.98 13.24
C HIS A 39 20.90 -3.63 13.55
N LEU A 40 20.01 -3.71 12.56
CA LEU A 40 18.63 -3.24 12.69
C LEU A 40 17.63 -4.38 12.92
N ALA A 41 17.88 -5.57 12.35
CA ALA A 41 16.94 -6.68 12.43
C ALA A 41 16.67 -7.11 13.89
N ARG A 42 15.41 -7.40 14.21
CA ARG A 42 14.93 -7.99 15.48
C ARG A 42 14.10 -9.21 15.18
N GLU A 43 14.58 -10.39 15.56
CA GLU A 43 13.98 -11.67 15.12
C GLU A 43 13.84 -11.77 13.59
N GLY A 44 14.71 -11.08 12.85
CA GLY A 44 14.68 -10.96 11.39
C GLY A 44 13.84 -9.81 10.83
N GLY A 45 12.95 -9.20 11.63
CA GLY A 45 12.06 -8.11 11.22
C GLY A 45 12.63 -6.72 11.46
N TYR A 46 11.93 -5.69 10.99
CA TYR A 46 12.41 -4.30 11.00
C TYR A 46 11.32 -3.31 11.46
N ALA A 47 11.69 -2.34 12.29
CA ALA A 47 10.89 -1.17 12.68
C ALA A 47 10.78 -0.13 11.54
N SER A 48 9.96 0.90 11.74
CA SER A 48 9.75 1.98 10.74
C SER A 48 10.94 2.93 10.66
N SER A 49 11.51 3.26 11.82
CA SER A 49 12.79 3.95 11.94
C SER A 49 13.57 3.44 13.15
N TYR A 50 14.80 3.92 13.29
CA TYR A 50 15.65 3.67 14.44
C TYR A 50 16.39 4.93 14.87
N ASP A 51 16.78 4.96 16.14
CA ASP A 51 17.79 5.90 16.59
C ASP A 51 19.09 5.79 15.75
N LYS A 52 19.93 6.81 15.83
CA LYS A 52 21.14 6.91 14.99
C LYS A 52 22.10 5.74 15.18
N GLU A 53 22.08 5.13 16.37
CA GLU A 53 22.85 3.96 16.74
C GLU A 53 22.22 2.63 16.29
N GLY A 54 20.99 2.62 15.78
CA GLY A 54 20.28 1.42 15.33
C GLY A 54 19.81 0.50 16.47
N LYS A 55 19.76 0.99 17.71
CA LYS A 55 19.47 0.22 18.93
C LYS A 55 17.98 0.19 19.26
N ILE A 56 17.29 1.32 19.15
CA ILE A 56 15.87 1.47 19.46
C ILE A 56 15.11 1.57 18.15
N GLY A 57 14.25 0.59 17.88
CA GLY A 57 13.29 0.68 16.79
C GLY A 57 12.07 1.51 17.20
N GLU A 58 11.53 2.27 16.26
CA GLU A 58 10.34 3.11 16.43
C GLU A 58 9.28 2.75 15.38
N VAL A 59 8.04 2.74 15.85
CA VAL A 59 6.80 2.57 15.07
C VAL A 59 5.83 3.67 15.49
N GLU A 60 4.70 3.82 14.79
CA GLU A 60 3.77 4.95 14.98
C GLU A 60 3.37 5.22 16.44
N HIS A 61 3.24 4.17 17.26
CA HIS A 61 2.76 4.28 18.65
C HIS A 61 3.70 3.64 19.68
N GLY A 62 4.97 3.40 19.34
CA GLY A 62 5.85 2.70 20.25
C GLY A 62 7.33 2.71 19.85
N LYS A 63 8.18 2.49 20.84
CA LYS A 63 9.61 2.30 20.65
C LYS A 63 10.14 1.25 21.60
N SER A 64 11.06 0.42 21.11
CA SER A 64 11.64 -0.68 21.88
C SER A 64 12.92 -1.20 21.24
N HIS A 65 13.68 -1.98 22.01
CA HIS A 65 14.80 -2.73 21.48
C HIS A 65 14.39 -3.93 20.62
N THR A 66 13.14 -4.38 20.69
CA THR A 66 12.67 -5.63 20.08
C THR A 66 11.42 -5.45 19.22
N ILE A 67 11.01 -4.21 18.95
CA ILE A 67 9.84 -3.91 18.13
C ILE A 67 10.15 -3.98 16.64
N THR A 68 9.19 -4.47 15.89
CA THR A 68 9.18 -4.53 14.43
C THR A 68 7.87 -3.94 13.92
N SER A 69 7.92 -3.28 12.76
CA SER A 69 6.75 -2.71 12.10
C SER A 69 6.23 -3.65 11.04
N ILE A 70 4.92 -3.87 11.03
CA ILE A 70 4.18 -4.49 9.93
C ILE A 70 3.64 -3.40 9.02
N GLN A 71 3.19 -2.28 9.59
CA GLN A 71 2.82 -1.08 8.85
C GLN A 71 3.99 -0.61 7.97
N PRO A 72 3.79 -0.48 6.65
CA PRO A 72 4.79 0.09 5.77
C PRO A 72 5.16 1.54 6.19
N HIS A 73 6.43 1.94 6.17
CA HIS A 73 7.60 1.11 5.86
C HIS A 73 8.09 0.32 7.08
N GLY A 74 8.62 -0.88 6.85
CA GLY A 74 9.10 -1.76 7.91
C GLY A 74 9.39 -3.16 7.38
N THR A 75 9.14 -4.18 8.20
CA THR A 75 9.42 -5.60 7.92
C THR A 75 8.93 -6.04 6.53
N THR A 76 7.68 -5.71 6.19
CA THR A 76 7.04 -6.16 4.95
C THR A 76 7.72 -5.57 3.71
N THR A 77 7.90 -4.24 3.68
CA THR A 77 8.52 -3.56 2.54
C THR A 77 10.03 -3.77 2.43
N MET A 78 10.72 -3.91 3.56
CA MET A 78 12.16 -4.20 3.57
C MET A 78 12.43 -5.64 3.10
N GLY A 79 11.65 -6.61 3.60
CA GLY A 79 11.72 -7.99 3.11
C GLY A 79 11.45 -8.09 1.61
N LEU A 80 10.39 -7.43 1.12
CA LEU A 80 10.04 -7.44 -0.30
C LEU A 80 11.13 -6.79 -1.17
N VAL A 81 11.72 -5.66 -0.75
CA VAL A 81 12.79 -5.02 -1.54
C VAL A 81 14.08 -5.86 -1.53
N MET A 82 14.37 -6.59 -0.45
CA MET A 82 15.47 -7.55 -0.41
C MET A 82 15.22 -8.75 -1.32
N LEU A 83 13.99 -9.29 -1.37
CA LEU A 83 13.64 -10.34 -2.34
C LEU A 83 13.82 -9.86 -3.79
N ARG A 84 13.41 -8.63 -4.10
CA ARG A 84 13.62 -8.04 -5.42
C ARG A 84 15.10 -7.80 -5.74
N ALA A 85 15.92 -7.47 -4.75
CA ALA A 85 17.37 -7.38 -4.92
C ALA A 85 17.99 -8.75 -5.25
N TRP A 86 17.53 -9.83 -4.59
CA TRP A 86 17.89 -11.20 -4.95
C TRP A 86 17.51 -11.49 -6.42
N GLN A 87 16.28 -11.20 -6.83
CA GLN A 87 15.82 -11.47 -8.21
C GLN A 87 16.63 -10.70 -9.26
N ALA A 88 17.03 -9.46 -8.97
CA ALA A 88 17.83 -8.65 -9.87
C ALA A 88 19.27 -9.16 -10.00
N THR A 89 19.87 -9.60 -8.89
CA THR A 89 21.34 -9.82 -8.79
C THR A 89 21.75 -11.29 -8.72
N GLY A 90 20.95 -12.15 -8.08
CA GLY A 90 21.30 -13.51 -7.71
C GLY A 90 22.25 -13.61 -6.51
N ASP A 91 22.43 -12.54 -5.72
CA ASP A 91 23.34 -12.53 -4.57
C ASP A 91 22.63 -12.99 -3.28
N GLU A 92 23.13 -14.08 -2.68
CA GLU A 92 22.51 -14.76 -1.54
C GLU A 92 22.32 -13.89 -0.30
N VAL A 93 23.11 -12.82 -0.13
CA VAL A 93 22.94 -11.92 1.03
C VAL A 93 21.54 -11.31 1.07
N PHE A 94 20.96 -11.01 -0.11
CA PHE A 94 19.63 -10.45 -0.22
C PHE A 94 18.55 -11.48 0.10
N LEU A 95 18.72 -12.72 -0.41
CA LEU A 95 17.78 -13.80 -0.15
C LEU A 95 17.77 -14.20 1.32
N SER A 96 18.93 -14.27 1.97
CA SER A 96 19.03 -14.57 3.39
C SER A 96 18.29 -13.53 4.24
N ALA A 97 18.51 -12.25 3.97
CA ALA A 97 17.83 -11.17 4.70
C ALA A 97 16.32 -11.17 4.46
N ALA A 98 15.87 -11.41 3.21
CA ALA A 98 14.45 -11.58 2.91
C ALA A 98 13.84 -12.79 3.64
N LYS A 99 14.53 -13.95 3.66
CA LYS A 99 14.08 -15.14 4.40
C LYS A 99 13.89 -14.86 5.88
N ASP A 100 14.80 -14.11 6.50
CA ASP A 100 14.68 -13.80 7.93
C ASP A 100 13.56 -12.77 8.21
N ALA A 101 13.35 -11.79 7.33
CA ALA A 101 12.20 -10.89 7.40
C ALA A 101 10.86 -11.66 7.32
N ALA A 102 10.75 -12.64 6.42
CA ALA A 102 9.57 -13.49 6.33
C ALA A 102 9.39 -14.33 7.60
N LYS A 103 10.45 -14.95 8.13
CA LYS A 103 10.39 -15.70 9.40
C LYS A 103 9.89 -14.85 10.56
N SER A 104 10.24 -13.55 10.59
CA SER A 104 9.71 -12.62 11.59
C SER A 104 8.18 -12.51 11.50
N LEU A 105 7.64 -12.30 10.30
CA LEU A 105 6.19 -12.25 10.05
C LEU A 105 5.49 -13.57 10.40
N LEU A 106 6.12 -14.71 10.08
CA LEU A 106 5.61 -16.05 10.40
C LEU A 106 5.45 -16.26 11.92
N LYS A 107 6.36 -15.69 12.73
CA LYS A 107 6.33 -15.77 14.19
C LYS A 107 5.25 -14.89 14.82
N CYS A 108 4.94 -13.74 14.24
CA CYS A 108 3.98 -12.78 14.78
C CYS A 108 2.62 -12.78 14.07
N GLN A 109 2.33 -13.76 13.23
CA GLN A 109 1.00 -13.93 12.63
C GLN A 109 -0.04 -14.21 13.71
N LEU A 110 -1.14 -13.45 13.70
CA LEU A 110 -2.24 -13.62 14.64
C LEU A 110 -3.00 -14.91 14.38
N ALA A 111 -3.70 -15.41 15.41
CA ALA A 111 -4.59 -16.55 15.30
C ALA A 111 -5.74 -16.30 14.28
N THR A 112 -6.02 -15.04 13.96
CA THR A 112 -6.99 -14.62 12.92
C THR A 112 -6.39 -14.47 11.53
N GLY A 113 -5.14 -14.89 11.33
CA GLY A 113 -4.52 -15.10 10.03
C GLY A 113 -3.75 -13.93 9.45
N GLY A 114 -4.04 -12.69 9.84
CA GLY A 114 -3.22 -11.54 9.44
C GLY A 114 -2.32 -11.05 10.56
N TRP A 115 -2.08 -9.74 10.57
CA TRP A 115 -1.16 -9.09 11.51
C TRP A 115 -1.77 -7.85 12.15
N SER A 116 -1.16 -7.42 13.26
CA SER A 116 -1.36 -6.11 13.89
C SER A 116 -0.52 -5.04 13.16
N SER A 117 -0.50 -3.80 13.66
CA SER A 117 0.35 -2.70 13.13
C SER A 117 1.84 -2.95 13.32
N ASP A 118 2.20 -3.53 14.46
CA ASP A 118 3.56 -3.78 14.91
C ASP A 118 3.59 -5.03 15.79
N PHE A 119 4.79 -5.52 16.05
CA PHE A 119 5.00 -6.60 17.02
C PHE A 119 6.31 -6.40 17.78
N ASP A 120 6.21 -6.37 19.11
CA ASP A 120 7.35 -6.33 20.00
C ASP A 120 7.61 -7.72 20.60
N PHE A 121 8.79 -8.27 20.27
CA PHE A 121 9.22 -9.60 20.69
C PHE A 121 9.62 -9.69 22.17
N ALA A 122 9.59 -8.60 22.94
CA ALA A 122 9.75 -8.66 24.39
C ALA A 122 8.66 -9.55 25.02
N PRO A 123 8.99 -10.51 25.91
CA PRO A 123 8.02 -11.50 26.40
C PRO A 123 6.73 -10.92 27.01
N ASP A 124 6.82 -9.81 27.74
CA ASP A 124 5.66 -9.14 28.35
C ASP A 124 4.75 -8.44 27.32
N LYS A 125 5.29 -8.13 26.13
CA LYS A 125 4.56 -7.53 25.00
C LYS A 125 4.00 -8.62 24.09
N ALA A 126 4.83 -9.57 23.69
CA ALA A 126 4.44 -10.70 22.84
C ALA A 126 3.29 -11.50 23.46
N GLY A 127 3.31 -11.74 24.79
CA GLY A 127 2.25 -12.44 25.51
C GLY A 127 0.88 -11.73 25.52
N LYS A 128 0.77 -10.52 24.96
CA LYS A 128 -0.49 -9.80 24.79
C LYS A 128 -1.22 -10.16 23.51
N TYR A 129 -0.65 -10.96 22.63
CA TYR A 129 -1.23 -11.36 21.35
C TYR A 129 -1.61 -12.83 21.35
N HIS A 130 -2.73 -13.15 20.69
CA HIS A 130 -3.10 -14.54 20.41
C HIS A 130 -2.58 -14.87 19.02
N LEU A 131 -1.55 -15.72 18.96
CA LEU A 131 -0.78 -15.99 17.76
C LEU A 131 -1.26 -17.28 17.09
N ARG A 132 -0.96 -17.44 15.80
CA ARG A 132 -1.15 -18.71 15.09
C ARG A 132 -0.43 -19.86 15.80
N SER A 133 0.74 -19.60 16.38
CA SER A 133 1.47 -20.61 17.18
C SER A 133 0.69 -21.10 18.39
N ASP A 134 -0.17 -20.26 18.98
CA ASP A 134 -1.05 -20.66 20.08
C ASP A 134 -2.14 -21.61 19.57
N LEU A 135 -2.72 -21.34 18.39
CA LEU A 135 -3.66 -22.25 17.73
C LEU A 135 -3.01 -23.61 17.41
N ASP A 136 -1.80 -23.59 16.86
CA ASP A 136 -1.02 -24.79 16.53
C ASP A 136 -0.72 -25.61 17.82
N ALA A 137 -0.58 -24.93 18.97
CA ALA A 137 -0.43 -25.55 20.29
C ALA A 137 -1.75 -25.99 20.95
N GLY A 138 -2.89 -25.76 20.31
CA GLY A 138 -4.22 -26.16 20.78
C GLY A 138 -4.98 -25.12 21.60
N ASP A 139 -4.41 -23.93 21.80
CA ASP A 139 -5.04 -22.82 22.50
C ASP A 139 -5.92 -22.01 21.54
N LYS A 140 -7.22 -22.34 21.53
CA LYS A 140 -8.21 -21.74 20.63
C LYS A 140 -8.84 -20.45 21.14
N GLU A 141 -8.63 -20.09 22.40
CA GLU A 141 -9.37 -19.00 23.05
C GLU A 141 -8.45 -17.79 23.30
N PRO A 142 -8.67 -16.64 22.63
CA PRO A 142 -7.77 -15.49 22.78
C PRO A 142 -7.77 -14.91 24.20
N GLY A 143 -8.88 -15.05 24.94
CA GLY A 143 -9.05 -14.44 26.25
C GLY A 143 -8.95 -12.91 26.17
N LYS A 144 -8.00 -12.30 26.91
CA LYS A 144 -7.73 -10.86 26.87
C LYS A 144 -6.66 -10.47 25.84
N ARG A 145 -6.07 -11.43 25.15
CA ARG A 145 -5.01 -11.16 24.17
C ARG A 145 -5.62 -10.53 22.92
N ASN A 146 -4.88 -9.62 22.30
CA ASN A 146 -5.23 -9.03 21.02
C ASN A 146 -5.24 -10.11 19.94
N ASN A 147 -6.33 -10.15 19.19
CA ASN A 147 -6.54 -11.07 18.09
C ASN A 147 -7.31 -10.37 16.93
N TYR A 148 -7.00 -9.09 16.70
CA TYR A 148 -7.56 -8.32 15.60
C TYR A 148 -6.52 -8.18 14.49
N THR A 149 -6.78 -8.85 13.37
CA THR A 149 -6.11 -8.58 12.10
C THR A 149 -6.54 -7.19 11.61
N THR A 150 -5.59 -6.38 11.17
CA THR A 150 -5.87 -5.06 10.59
C THR A 150 -5.47 -4.97 9.12
N LEU A 151 -6.34 -4.37 8.33
CA LEU A 151 -6.11 -3.99 6.92
C LEU A 151 -5.82 -2.48 6.78
N ASP A 152 -5.83 -1.77 7.90
CA ASP A 152 -5.50 -0.35 7.95
C ASP A 152 -4.06 -0.10 7.48
N ASP A 153 -3.80 1.05 6.85
CA ASP A 153 -2.46 1.43 6.34
C ASP A 153 -1.69 0.33 5.59
N ASN A 154 -2.38 -0.54 4.83
CA ASN A 154 -1.73 -1.61 4.04
C ASN A 154 -0.92 -2.60 4.90
N LYS A 155 -1.30 -2.81 6.17
CA LYS A 155 -0.60 -3.68 7.13
C LYS A 155 -0.60 -5.13 6.67
N THR A 156 -1.72 -5.83 6.80
CA THR A 156 -1.81 -7.26 6.43
C THR A 156 -1.59 -7.48 4.93
N GLU A 157 -2.00 -6.55 4.07
CA GLU A 157 -1.88 -6.67 2.62
C GLU A 157 -0.44 -6.59 2.14
N SER A 158 0.40 -5.74 2.75
CA SER A 158 1.83 -5.69 2.44
C SER A 158 2.57 -6.95 2.89
N ALA A 159 2.18 -7.54 4.04
CA ALA A 159 2.69 -8.82 4.51
C ALA A 159 2.30 -9.95 3.55
N LEU A 160 1.03 -10.01 3.15
CA LEU A 160 0.52 -10.97 2.16
C LEU A 160 1.26 -10.85 0.82
N LEU A 161 1.44 -9.63 0.30
CA LEU A 161 2.18 -9.43 -0.95
C LEU A 161 3.61 -9.96 -0.83
N PHE A 162 4.32 -9.60 0.24
CA PHE A 162 5.70 -10.07 0.42
C PHE A 162 5.78 -11.59 0.51
N LEU A 163 4.97 -12.23 1.35
CA LEU A 163 4.98 -13.67 1.52
C LEU A 163 4.50 -14.41 0.25
N LEU A 164 3.55 -13.84 -0.50
CA LEU A 164 3.08 -14.36 -1.78
C LEU A 164 4.21 -14.38 -2.82
N GLU A 165 4.90 -13.26 -3.03
CA GLU A 165 6.04 -13.21 -3.95
C GLU A 165 7.12 -14.21 -3.54
N MET A 166 7.39 -14.31 -2.25
CA MET A 166 8.40 -15.23 -1.73
C MET A 166 8.00 -16.69 -1.91
N THR A 167 6.72 -17.06 -1.73
CA THR A 167 6.24 -18.44 -2.01
C THR A 167 6.39 -18.84 -3.48
N HIS A 168 6.40 -17.86 -4.38
CA HIS A 168 6.56 -18.07 -5.83
C HIS A 168 8.01 -17.91 -6.30
N GLU A 169 8.94 -17.59 -5.40
CA GLU A 169 10.37 -17.60 -5.69
C GLU A 169 10.90 -19.05 -5.68
N PRO A 170 11.51 -19.55 -6.77
CA PRO A 170 12.01 -20.93 -6.84
C PRO A 170 12.94 -21.31 -5.68
N ALA A 171 13.76 -20.37 -5.20
CA ALA A 171 14.67 -20.57 -4.08
C ALA A 171 13.98 -20.75 -2.70
N CYS A 172 12.65 -20.62 -2.66
CA CYS A 172 11.81 -20.81 -1.48
C CYS A 172 10.73 -21.89 -1.71
N ALA A 173 10.80 -22.62 -2.83
CA ALA A 173 9.77 -23.60 -3.22
C ALA A 173 9.59 -24.74 -2.20
N ASP A 174 10.59 -25.07 -1.40
CA ASP A 174 10.52 -26.14 -0.40
C ASP A 174 10.14 -25.65 1.02
N ASP A 175 9.91 -24.33 1.20
CA ASP A 175 9.55 -23.78 2.50
C ASP A 175 8.07 -24.04 2.82
N ALA A 176 7.81 -25.19 3.45
CA ALA A 176 6.47 -25.61 3.84
C ALA A 176 5.83 -24.66 4.86
N GLU A 177 6.62 -24.03 5.73
CA GLU A 177 6.10 -23.14 6.76
C GLU A 177 5.67 -21.80 6.19
N LEU A 178 6.48 -21.24 5.28
CA LEU A 178 6.11 -20.07 4.49
C LEU A 178 4.79 -20.31 3.75
N LYS A 179 4.67 -21.43 3.02
CA LYS A 179 3.44 -21.79 2.30
C LYS A 179 2.23 -21.92 3.23
N ARG A 180 2.39 -22.59 4.38
CA ARG A 180 1.32 -22.73 5.39
C ARG A 180 0.86 -21.37 5.91
N CYS A 181 1.80 -20.50 6.28
CA CYS A 181 1.53 -19.16 6.81
C CYS A 181 0.80 -18.28 5.76
N THR A 182 1.33 -18.23 4.54
CA THR A 182 0.74 -17.46 3.43
C THR A 182 -0.67 -17.95 3.12
N LYS A 183 -0.86 -19.27 3.00
CA LYS A 183 -2.18 -19.85 2.76
C LYS A 183 -3.17 -19.52 3.88
N PHE A 184 -2.75 -19.65 5.14
CA PHE A 184 -3.62 -19.33 6.29
C PHE A 184 -4.06 -17.86 6.28
N ALA A 185 -3.16 -16.94 5.92
CA ALA A 185 -3.48 -15.52 5.81
C ALA A 185 -4.50 -15.25 4.69
N PHE A 186 -4.30 -15.81 3.49
CA PHE A 186 -5.25 -15.66 2.38
C PHE A 186 -6.60 -16.29 2.68
N ASP A 187 -6.63 -17.51 3.23
CA ASP A 187 -7.89 -18.18 3.61
C ASP A 187 -8.65 -17.35 4.66
N SER A 188 -7.95 -16.75 5.62
CA SER A 188 -8.56 -15.88 6.64
C SER A 188 -9.08 -14.57 6.06
N LEU A 189 -8.31 -13.93 5.17
CA LEU A 189 -8.75 -12.74 4.45
C LEU A 189 -10.02 -13.03 3.64
N LEU A 190 -10.04 -14.11 2.86
CA LEU A 190 -11.21 -14.51 2.07
C LEU A 190 -12.42 -14.83 2.96
N ALA A 191 -12.21 -15.48 4.10
CA ALA A 191 -13.27 -15.78 5.06
C ALA A 191 -13.83 -14.52 5.75
N ALA A 192 -13.00 -13.47 5.91
CA ALA A 192 -13.40 -12.20 6.50
C ALA A 192 -14.18 -11.28 5.53
N GLN A 193 -14.32 -11.66 4.26
CA GLN A 193 -15.10 -10.89 3.29
C GLN A 193 -16.60 -10.99 3.61
N ALA A 194 -17.26 -9.86 3.84
CA ALA A 194 -18.69 -9.82 4.10
C ALA A 194 -19.51 -10.19 2.85
N PRO A 195 -20.77 -10.66 3.01
CA PRO A 195 -21.67 -10.94 1.90
C PRO A 195 -21.82 -9.79 0.89
N VAL A 196 -21.77 -8.54 1.37
CA VAL A 196 -21.83 -7.34 0.51
C VAL A 196 -20.59 -7.16 -0.37
N GLY A 197 -19.47 -7.84 -0.06
CA GLY A 197 -18.23 -7.85 -0.82
C GLY A 197 -17.07 -7.03 -0.24
N ALA A 198 -17.29 -6.32 0.86
CA ALA A 198 -16.26 -5.53 1.55
C ALA A 198 -15.63 -6.25 2.74
N TRP A 199 -14.58 -5.63 3.27
CA TRP A 199 -13.94 -6.00 4.54
C TRP A 199 -14.08 -4.89 5.57
N PRO A 200 -14.09 -5.24 6.87
CA PRO A 200 -13.93 -4.25 7.92
C PRO A 200 -12.50 -3.72 7.98
N GLN A 201 -12.26 -2.56 8.61
CA GLN A 201 -10.88 -2.10 8.88
C GLN A 201 -10.07 -3.15 9.65
N GLN A 202 -10.70 -3.79 10.65
CA GLN A 202 -10.13 -4.86 11.45
C GLN A 202 -11.12 -6.01 11.60
N PHE A 203 -10.62 -7.24 11.60
CA PHE A 203 -11.42 -8.44 11.82
C PHE A 203 -10.74 -9.39 12.80
N ASN A 204 -11.56 -10.15 13.53
CA ASN A 204 -11.12 -11.16 14.50
C ASN A 204 -11.69 -12.55 14.18
N GLY A 205 -12.12 -12.77 12.94
CA GLY A 205 -12.68 -14.03 12.46
C GLY A 205 -13.38 -13.88 11.11
N PRO A 206 -14.02 -14.96 10.61
CA PRO A 206 -14.83 -14.92 9.41
C PRO A 206 -15.97 -13.91 9.51
N ALA A 207 -16.42 -13.40 8.36
CA ALA A 207 -17.60 -12.55 8.31
C ALA A 207 -18.87 -13.33 8.65
N ASP A 208 -19.86 -12.63 9.20
CA ASP A 208 -21.21 -13.17 9.35
C ASP A 208 -21.83 -13.42 7.97
N PRO A 209 -22.10 -14.68 7.59
CA PRO A 209 -22.66 -15.01 6.28
C PRO A 209 -24.11 -14.55 6.11
N THR A 210 -24.78 -14.15 7.20
CA THR A 210 -26.17 -13.68 7.21
C THR A 210 -26.29 -12.16 7.14
N ALA A 211 -25.17 -11.43 7.15
CA ALA A 211 -25.17 -9.97 7.07
C ALA A 211 -25.86 -9.50 5.76
N PRO A 212 -26.69 -8.45 5.84
CA PRO A 212 -27.50 -8.02 4.71
C PRO A 212 -26.65 -7.43 3.59
N VAL A 213 -27.11 -7.63 2.35
CA VAL A 213 -26.58 -6.99 1.14
C VAL A 213 -27.55 -5.88 0.75
N VAL A 214 -27.23 -4.65 1.17
CA VAL A 214 -28.05 -3.46 0.91
C VAL A 214 -27.25 -2.45 0.09
N LYS A 215 -27.96 -1.62 -0.68
CA LYS A 215 -27.36 -0.51 -1.43
C LYS A 215 -27.12 0.66 -0.48
N ALA A 216 -26.01 1.39 -0.67
CA ALA A 216 -25.76 2.59 0.09
C ALA A 216 -26.83 3.67 -0.12
N SER A 217 -27.15 4.35 0.96
CA SER A 217 -28.10 5.46 0.98
C SER A 217 -27.60 6.58 1.88
N TYR A 218 -28.22 7.74 1.77
CA TYR A 218 -28.05 8.78 2.77
C TYR A 218 -28.80 8.39 4.05
N PRO A 219 -28.18 8.50 5.24
CA PRO A 219 -28.94 8.39 6.48
C PRO A 219 -29.99 9.52 6.53
N ALA A 220 -31.12 9.25 7.20
CA ALA A 220 -32.17 10.26 7.37
C ALA A 220 -31.61 11.51 8.07
N GLU A 221 -30.87 11.28 9.16
CA GLU A 221 -30.16 12.27 9.95
C GLU A 221 -28.77 11.71 10.30
N TRP A 222 -27.81 12.59 10.55
CA TRP A 222 -26.49 12.19 11.06
C TRP A 222 -26.02 13.16 12.14
N SER A 223 -25.29 12.65 13.14
CA SER A 223 -24.83 13.47 14.27
C SER A 223 -23.78 14.48 13.82
N ARG A 224 -24.00 15.75 14.12
CA ARG A 224 -23.01 16.83 13.98
C ARG A 224 -21.89 16.79 15.01
N THR A 225 -22.02 15.93 16.03
CA THR A 225 -21.03 15.74 17.10
C THR A 225 -20.49 14.33 17.08
N TYR A 226 -19.20 14.16 17.38
CA TYR A 226 -18.54 12.86 17.33
C TYR A 226 -19.15 11.87 18.35
N PRO A 227 -19.76 10.75 17.89
CA PRO A 227 -20.52 9.86 18.76
C PRO A 227 -19.67 8.84 19.52
N LYS A 228 -18.33 8.82 19.31
CA LYS A 228 -17.40 7.88 19.96
C LYS A 228 -17.71 6.40 19.68
N LEU A 229 -18.22 6.10 18.50
CA LEU A 229 -18.49 4.73 18.05
C LEU A 229 -17.17 4.02 17.67
N LYS A 230 -17.14 2.70 17.86
CA LYS A 230 -16.01 1.86 17.41
C LYS A 230 -16.19 1.54 15.93
N TYR A 231 -15.45 2.24 15.08
CA TYR A 231 -15.58 2.13 13.63
C TYR A 231 -14.78 0.98 12.99
N VAL A 232 -13.90 0.31 13.75
CA VAL A 232 -12.99 -0.71 13.20
C VAL A 232 -13.70 -1.89 12.52
N SER A 233 -14.98 -2.11 12.82
CA SER A 233 -15.82 -3.16 12.22
C SER A 233 -16.65 -2.71 11.01
N TYR A 234 -16.53 -1.45 10.58
CA TYR A 234 -17.25 -0.90 9.42
C TYR A 234 -16.56 -1.24 8.11
N TYR A 235 -17.30 -1.26 7.00
CA TYR A 235 -16.72 -1.46 5.69
C TYR A 235 -15.84 -0.26 5.32
N THR A 236 -14.53 -0.45 5.22
CA THR A 236 -13.57 0.67 5.29
C THR A 236 -12.77 0.80 4.00
N LEU A 237 -12.99 1.90 3.28
CA LEU A 237 -12.19 2.33 2.14
C LEU A 237 -11.05 3.26 2.56
N ASN A 238 -11.14 3.87 3.75
CA ASN A 238 -10.13 4.77 4.33
C ASN A 238 -8.70 4.24 4.13
N ASP A 239 -7.77 5.15 3.84
CA ASP A 239 -6.36 4.82 3.52
C ASP A 239 -6.20 3.84 2.36
N ASN A 240 -7.18 3.82 1.44
CA ASN A 240 -7.27 2.92 0.31
C ASN A 240 -7.27 1.43 0.71
N ASN A 241 -7.72 1.10 1.92
CA ASN A 241 -7.70 -0.26 2.48
C ASN A 241 -8.27 -1.31 1.51
N LEU A 242 -9.51 -1.14 1.02
CA LEU A 242 -10.08 -2.09 0.04
C LEU A 242 -9.35 -2.11 -1.31
N GLN A 243 -8.71 -1.01 -1.71
CA GLN A 243 -7.88 -0.99 -2.91
C GLN A 243 -6.59 -1.81 -2.71
N GLN A 244 -5.92 -1.70 -1.56
CA GLN A 244 -4.73 -2.48 -1.27
C GLN A 244 -5.06 -3.97 -1.18
N THR A 245 -6.20 -4.30 -0.56
CA THR A 245 -6.77 -5.66 -0.57
C THR A 245 -7.00 -6.15 -2.00
N ALA A 246 -7.58 -5.32 -2.89
CA ALA A 246 -7.75 -5.68 -4.29
C ALA A 246 -6.41 -5.95 -5.00
N LYS A 247 -5.39 -5.11 -4.79
CA LYS A 247 -4.07 -5.28 -5.42
C LYS A 247 -3.43 -6.61 -5.08
N VAL A 248 -3.46 -7.02 -3.80
CA VAL A 248 -2.89 -8.31 -3.40
C VAL A 248 -3.70 -9.49 -3.95
N LEU A 249 -5.03 -9.38 -4.03
CA LEU A 249 -5.88 -10.41 -4.64
C LEU A 249 -5.68 -10.51 -6.16
N PHE A 250 -5.51 -9.39 -6.86
CA PHE A 250 -5.16 -9.41 -8.29
C PHE A 250 -3.82 -10.11 -8.51
N ARG A 251 -2.82 -9.80 -7.67
CA ARG A 251 -1.50 -10.44 -7.76
C ARG A 251 -1.56 -11.93 -7.42
N ALA A 252 -2.34 -12.32 -6.41
CA ALA A 252 -2.57 -13.73 -6.06
C ALA A 252 -3.24 -14.49 -7.22
N TYR A 253 -4.27 -13.91 -7.83
CA TYR A 253 -4.90 -14.50 -9.02
C TYR A 253 -3.95 -14.57 -10.22
N GLU A 254 -3.10 -13.57 -10.41
CA GLU A 254 -2.08 -13.56 -11.46
C GLU A 254 -1.12 -14.76 -11.33
N LEU A 255 -0.62 -15.00 -10.12
CA LEU A 255 0.38 -16.03 -9.83
C LEU A 255 -0.21 -17.43 -9.69
N GLU A 256 -1.35 -17.57 -9.01
CA GLU A 256 -1.90 -18.88 -8.62
C GLU A 256 -3.03 -19.38 -9.53
N LYS A 257 -3.70 -18.47 -10.26
CA LYS A 257 -4.93 -18.76 -11.04
C LYS A 257 -6.05 -19.41 -10.22
N ASP A 258 -6.04 -19.22 -8.89
CA ASP A 258 -7.11 -19.71 -8.02
C ASP A 258 -8.35 -18.81 -8.15
N GLU A 259 -9.45 -19.39 -8.65
CA GLU A 259 -10.74 -18.73 -8.87
C GLU A 259 -11.34 -18.13 -7.60
N ARG A 260 -10.92 -18.56 -6.40
CA ARG A 260 -11.36 -17.95 -5.13
C ARG A 260 -10.97 -16.47 -5.06
N TYR A 261 -9.80 -16.09 -5.57
CA TYR A 261 -9.37 -14.68 -5.59
C TYR A 261 -10.18 -13.87 -6.61
N LEU A 262 -10.44 -14.40 -7.79
CA LEU A 262 -11.29 -13.75 -8.78
C LEU A 262 -12.73 -13.58 -8.26
N ALA A 263 -13.26 -14.59 -7.57
CA ALA A 263 -14.58 -14.50 -6.96
C ALA A 263 -14.64 -13.40 -5.87
N ALA A 264 -13.62 -13.31 -5.01
CA ALA A 264 -13.53 -12.25 -4.00
C ALA A 264 -13.39 -10.86 -4.63
N LEU A 265 -12.58 -10.72 -5.67
CA LEU A 265 -12.44 -9.48 -6.44
C LEU A 265 -13.77 -9.05 -7.10
N LYS A 266 -14.50 -9.99 -7.71
CA LYS A 266 -15.82 -9.70 -8.30
C LYS A 266 -16.80 -9.22 -7.25
N LYS A 267 -16.85 -9.88 -6.08
CA LYS A 267 -17.67 -9.44 -4.93
C LYS A 267 -17.29 -8.02 -4.47
N LEU A 268 -16.00 -7.70 -4.40
CA LEU A 268 -15.54 -6.35 -4.08
C LEU A 268 -15.97 -5.33 -5.15
N GLY A 269 -15.95 -5.70 -6.43
CA GLY A 269 -16.52 -4.89 -7.51
C GLY A 269 -18.02 -4.61 -7.33
N GLU A 270 -18.80 -5.64 -6.98
CA GLU A 270 -20.23 -5.47 -6.65
C GLU A 270 -20.42 -4.55 -5.43
N PHE A 271 -19.57 -4.68 -4.41
CA PHE A 271 -19.58 -3.78 -3.26
C PHE A 271 -19.38 -2.33 -3.71
N PHE A 272 -18.38 -2.02 -4.55
CA PHE A 272 -18.15 -0.64 -5.00
C PHE A 272 -19.35 -0.09 -5.79
N ILE A 273 -20.02 -0.92 -6.60
CA ILE A 273 -21.25 -0.52 -7.30
C ILE A 273 -22.39 -0.24 -6.31
N LEU A 274 -22.56 -1.09 -5.29
CA LEU A 274 -23.58 -0.92 -4.25
C LEU A 274 -23.29 0.24 -3.30
N ALA A 275 -22.01 0.51 -3.03
CA ALA A 275 -21.55 1.52 -2.09
C ALA A 275 -21.51 2.94 -2.70
N GLN A 276 -21.54 3.05 -4.03
CA GLN A 276 -21.59 4.36 -4.68
C GLN A 276 -22.84 5.11 -4.20
N MET A 277 -22.62 6.28 -3.61
CA MET A 277 -23.70 7.12 -3.11
C MET A 277 -24.58 7.60 -4.28
N PRO A 278 -25.88 7.83 -4.08
CA PRO A 278 -26.72 8.37 -5.15
C PRO A 278 -26.38 9.84 -5.47
N GLU A 279 -26.92 10.37 -6.56
CA GLU A 279 -26.91 11.81 -6.80
C GLU A 279 -27.47 12.56 -5.57
N PRO A 280 -26.90 13.73 -5.19
CA PRO A 280 -25.99 14.56 -5.99
C PRO A 280 -24.49 14.17 -5.94
N GLN A 281 -24.13 13.11 -5.21
CA GLN A 281 -22.73 12.76 -4.91
C GLN A 281 -22.38 11.32 -5.29
N PRO A 282 -22.30 10.97 -6.59
CA PRO A 282 -22.02 9.62 -7.08
C PRO A 282 -20.57 9.18 -6.89
N VAL A 283 -20.11 9.19 -5.64
CA VAL A 283 -18.78 8.84 -5.16
C VAL A 283 -18.90 8.03 -3.86
N TRP A 284 -17.78 7.74 -3.19
CA TRP A 284 -17.73 6.88 -2.02
C TRP A 284 -17.38 7.65 -0.74
N ALA A 285 -17.71 7.06 0.41
CA ALA A 285 -17.28 7.51 1.73
C ALA A 285 -16.02 6.76 2.19
N GLN A 286 -15.33 7.28 3.22
CA GLN A 286 -14.24 6.55 3.86
C GLN A 286 -14.69 5.22 4.48
N GLN A 287 -15.89 5.18 5.04
CA GLN A 287 -16.46 3.97 5.63
C GLN A 287 -17.98 3.97 5.63
N TYR A 288 -18.54 2.75 5.63
CA TYR A 288 -19.96 2.49 5.71
C TYR A 288 -20.28 1.59 6.90
N ASP A 289 -21.34 1.92 7.63
CA ASP A 289 -21.88 1.02 8.64
C ASP A 289 -22.55 -0.23 8.00
N ARG A 290 -23.14 -1.08 8.82
CA ARG A 290 -23.76 -2.34 8.35
C ARG A 290 -25.05 -2.12 7.57
N ASP A 291 -25.64 -0.93 7.68
CA ASP A 291 -26.80 -0.51 6.90
C ASP A 291 -26.40 0.25 5.61
N MET A 292 -25.10 0.31 5.31
CA MET A 292 -24.50 0.99 4.16
C MET A 292 -24.74 2.52 4.16
N HIS A 293 -24.74 3.14 5.34
CA HIS A 293 -24.68 4.59 5.48
C HIS A 293 -23.24 5.06 5.71
N PRO A 294 -22.80 6.17 5.09
CA PRO A 294 -21.60 6.87 5.50
C PRO A 294 -21.65 7.18 6.99
N THR A 295 -20.56 6.93 7.71
CA THR A 295 -20.54 6.99 9.19
C THR A 295 -19.24 7.60 9.74
N TRP A 296 -19.26 8.00 11.01
CA TRP A 296 -18.09 8.56 11.70
C TRP A 296 -16.98 7.50 11.83
N ALA A 297 -15.72 7.92 11.64
CA ALA A 297 -14.54 7.19 12.10
C ALA A 297 -13.92 7.89 13.32
N ARG A 298 -12.78 8.58 13.16
CA ARG A 298 -12.18 9.39 14.22
C ARG A 298 -12.98 10.68 14.46
N LYS A 299 -12.65 11.41 15.54
CA LYS A 299 -13.32 12.67 15.91
C LYS A 299 -13.24 13.79 14.87
N PHE A 300 -12.41 13.62 13.84
CA PHE A 300 -12.19 14.53 12.71
C PHE A 300 -12.57 13.90 11.36
N GLU A 301 -13.34 12.81 11.37
CA GLU A 301 -13.75 12.05 10.18
C GLU A 301 -15.27 11.80 10.21
N PRO A 302 -16.07 12.79 9.73
CA PRO A 302 -17.51 12.75 9.81
C PRO A 302 -18.12 11.93 8.67
N PRO A 303 -19.41 11.53 8.78
CA PRO A 303 -20.20 11.03 7.68
C PRO A 303 -20.13 11.99 6.48
N SER A 304 -19.48 11.55 5.41
CA SER A 304 -19.20 12.37 4.23
C SER A 304 -18.85 11.48 3.05
N VAL A 305 -18.95 12.04 1.84
CA VAL A 305 -18.25 11.47 0.68
C VAL A 305 -16.85 12.06 0.59
N THR A 306 -15.90 11.30 0.05
CA THR A 306 -14.48 11.68 -0.02
C THR A 306 -13.89 11.46 -1.40
N GLY A 307 -12.95 12.33 -1.78
CA GLY A 307 -12.29 12.26 -3.08
C GLY A 307 -11.24 11.15 -3.18
N TYR A 308 -10.32 11.07 -2.22
CA TYR A 308 -9.16 10.18 -2.30
C TYR A 308 -9.54 8.69 -2.45
N GLU A 309 -10.45 8.22 -1.60
CA GLU A 309 -10.94 6.83 -1.58
C GLU A 309 -11.78 6.50 -2.82
N SER A 310 -12.44 7.51 -3.38
CA SER A 310 -13.21 7.38 -4.62
C SER A 310 -12.32 7.12 -5.83
N ILE A 311 -11.11 7.68 -5.88
CA ILE A 311 -10.12 7.33 -6.90
C ILE A 311 -9.73 5.86 -6.74
N GLY A 312 -9.50 5.42 -5.49
CA GLY A 312 -9.18 4.03 -5.20
C GLY A 312 -10.24 3.03 -5.69
N ALA A 313 -11.51 3.32 -5.44
CA ALA A 313 -12.65 2.53 -5.92
C ALA A 313 -12.73 2.50 -7.46
N MET A 314 -12.57 3.66 -8.12
CA MET A 314 -12.57 3.74 -9.58
C MET A 314 -11.42 2.93 -10.21
N GLU A 315 -10.23 2.94 -9.60
CA GLU A 315 -9.09 2.15 -10.07
C GLU A 315 -9.34 0.64 -9.99
N VAL A 316 -9.94 0.15 -8.89
CA VAL A 316 -10.28 -1.28 -8.76
C VAL A 316 -11.36 -1.67 -9.77
N LEU A 317 -12.40 -0.86 -9.93
CA LEU A 317 -13.46 -1.10 -10.91
C LEU A 317 -12.90 -1.15 -12.35
N HIS A 318 -12.04 -0.20 -12.70
CA HIS A 318 -11.38 -0.20 -14.01
C HIS A 318 -10.51 -1.46 -14.21
N GLN A 319 -9.73 -1.87 -13.20
CA GLN A 319 -8.95 -3.11 -13.28
C GLN A 319 -9.83 -4.36 -13.41
N LEU A 320 -11.00 -4.39 -12.76
CA LEU A 320 -11.96 -5.49 -12.93
C LEU A 320 -12.54 -5.54 -14.34
N TRP A 321 -12.86 -4.40 -14.94
CA TRP A 321 -13.25 -4.35 -16.36
C TRP A 321 -12.12 -4.85 -17.25
N VAL A 322 -10.87 -4.41 -17.03
CA VAL A 322 -9.70 -4.90 -17.78
C VAL A 322 -9.55 -6.43 -17.64
N LEU A 323 -9.76 -6.97 -16.45
CA LEU A 323 -9.61 -8.41 -16.20
C LEU A 323 -10.76 -9.21 -16.85
N THR A 324 -12.00 -8.77 -16.67
CA THR A 324 -13.20 -9.57 -16.96
C THR A 324 -13.89 -9.22 -18.28
N GLY A 325 -13.73 -8.00 -18.78
CA GLY A 325 -14.51 -7.43 -19.89
C GLY A 325 -15.96 -7.08 -19.52
N ASP A 326 -16.33 -7.11 -18.24
CA ASP A 326 -17.69 -6.79 -17.80
C ASP A 326 -17.90 -5.27 -17.69
N GLU A 327 -18.68 -4.74 -18.63
CA GLU A 327 -18.98 -3.30 -18.78
C GLU A 327 -19.64 -2.67 -17.55
N LYS A 328 -20.28 -3.46 -16.67
CA LYS A 328 -20.93 -2.92 -15.47
C LYS A 328 -19.93 -2.21 -14.54
N TYR A 329 -18.65 -2.60 -14.57
CA TYR A 329 -17.63 -1.97 -13.75
C TYR A 329 -17.24 -0.58 -14.24
N LEU A 330 -17.56 -0.21 -15.50
CA LEU A 330 -17.34 1.15 -15.99
C LEU A 330 -18.49 2.11 -15.62
N ALA A 331 -19.69 1.59 -15.37
CA ALA A 331 -20.88 2.40 -15.14
C ALA A 331 -20.74 3.44 -13.99
N PRO A 332 -20.08 3.13 -12.85
CA PRO A 332 -19.90 4.10 -11.76
C PRO A 332 -18.92 5.24 -12.07
N ILE A 333 -18.03 5.07 -13.05
CA ILE A 333 -16.83 5.92 -13.21
C ILE A 333 -17.19 7.32 -13.73
N GLN A 334 -18.00 7.42 -14.79
CA GLN A 334 -18.32 8.72 -15.40
C GLN A 334 -19.09 9.65 -14.44
N PRO A 335 -20.12 9.17 -13.72
CA PRO A 335 -20.77 9.98 -12.68
C PRO A 335 -19.79 10.49 -11.61
N ALA A 336 -18.87 9.64 -11.14
CA ALA A 336 -17.84 10.02 -10.16
C ALA A 336 -16.89 11.10 -10.70
N LEU A 337 -16.39 10.96 -11.93
CA LEU A 337 -15.54 11.97 -12.58
C LEU A 337 -16.27 13.32 -12.74
N ALA A 338 -17.56 13.28 -13.08
CA ALA A 338 -18.38 14.48 -13.15
C ALA A 338 -18.56 15.12 -11.75
N TRP A 339 -18.56 14.33 -10.67
CA TRP A 339 -18.61 14.85 -9.31
C TRP A 339 -17.32 15.57 -8.93
N PHE A 340 -16.16 14.99 -9.27
CA PHE A 340 -14.87 15.65 -9.03
C PHE A 340 -14.79 17.02 -9.70
N GLU A 341 -15.27 17.15 -10.94
CA GLU A 341 -15.21 18.42 -11.67
C GLU A 341 -16.07 19.49 -10.99
N ARG A 342 -17.32 19.17 -10.64
CA ARG A 342 -18.25 20.13 -10.01
C ARG A 342 -17.98 20.39 -8.52
N SER A 343 -17.11 19.61 -7.89
CA SER A 343 -16.80 19.72 -6.45
C SER A 343 -15.49 20.45 -6.16
N LYS A 344 -14.78 20.93 -7.19
CA LYS A 344 -13.54 21.71 -7.01
C LYS A 344 -13.76 22.93 -6.12
N LEU A 345 -12.81 23.15 -5.22
CA LEU A 345 -12.68 24.39 -4.46
C LEU A 345 -12.21 25.53 -5.37
N PRO A 346 -12.33 26.81 -4.94
CA PRO A 346 -11.89 27.96 -5.75
C PRO A 346 -10.42 27.93 -6.17
N ASP A 347 -9.56 27.26 -5.39
CA ASP A 347 -8.13 27.08 -5.70
C ASP A 347 -7.83 25.85 -6.58
N GLY A 348 -8.86 25.11 -7.01
CA GLY A 348 -8.76 23.94 -7.86
C GLY A 348 -8.59 22.61 -7.11
N LYS A 349 -8.39 22.63 -5.79
CA LYS A 349 -8.27 21.42 -4.96
C LYS A 349 -9.64 20.80 -4.64
N HIS A 350 -9.61 19.72 -3.88
CA HIS A 350 -10.80 19.11 -3.29
C HIS A 350 -10.71 19.14 -1.77
N ALA A 351 -11.85 19.33 -1.11
CA ALA A 351 -11.94 19.10 0.32
C ALA A 351 -11.84 17.60 0.61
N ARG A 352 -11.28 17.25 1.76
CA ARG A 352 -11.21 15.86 2.20
C ARG A 352 -12.61 15.28 2.43
N PHE A 353 -13.51 16.09 2.97
CA PHE A 353 -14.87 15.70 3.34
C PHE A 353 -15.90 16.63 2.70
N TYR A 354 -16.92 16.06 2.05
CA TYR A 354 -18.07 16.80 1.56
C TYR A 354 -19.33 16.34 2.29
N GLU A 355 -20.08 17.32 2.82
CA GLU A 355 -21.34 17.10 3.51
C GLU A 355 -22.33 16.35 2.63
N LEU A 356 -22.98 15.35 3.22
CA LEU A 356 -23.98 14.53 2.57
C LEU A 356 -25.12 15.40 2.02
N LYS A 357 -25.51 15.13 0.77
CA LYS A 357 -26.55 15.82 -0.02
C LYS A 357 -26.18 17.24 -0.46
N THR A 358 -25.61 18.08 0.41
CA THR A 358 -25.38 19.50 0.08
C THR A 358 -24.09 19.74 -0.70
N ASN A 359 -23.15 18.78 -0.64
CA ASN A 359 -21.82 18.90 -1.22
C ASN A 359 -21.01 20.10 -0.71
N LYS A 360 -21.30 20.57 0.51
CA LYS A 360 -20.49 21.61 1.16
C LYS A 360 -19.22 20.99 1.77
N PRO A 361 -18.03 21.59 1.56
CA PRO A 361 -16.81 21.17 2.25
C PRO A 361 -16.97 21.16 3.78
N LEU A 362 -16.52 20.10 4.44
CA LEU A 362 -16.54 19.98 5.90
C LEU A 362 -15.12 20.05 6.47
N PHE A 363 -14.98 20.86 7.51
CA PHE A 363 -13.74 21.08 8.25
C PHE A 363 -13.98 20.94 9.75
N PHE A 364 -12.90 21.09 10.52
CA PHE A 364 -12.95 21.04 11.97
C PHE A 364 -12.18 22.21 12.54
N VAL A 365 -12.68 22.80 13.61
CA VAL A 365 -11.95 23.82 14.37
C VAL A 365 -10.74 23.16 15.06
N LYS A 366 -9.58 23.80 14.94
CA LYS A 366 -8.33 23.39 15.56
C LYS A 366 -8.53 23.19 17.08
N ASP A 367 -7.90 22.14 17.61
CA ASP A 367 -7.91 21.72 19.02
C ASP A 367 -9.26 21.24 19.58
N THR A 368 -10.39 21.85 19.21
CA THR A 368 -11.73 21.45 19.70
C THR A 368 -12.36 20.34 18.87
N TYR A 369 -12.02 20.25 17.58
CA TYR A 369 -12.68 19.36 16.62
C TYR A 369 -14.19 19.58 16.54
N GLU A 370 -14.61 20.84 16.69
CA GLU A 370 -15.97 21.24 16.34
C GLU A 370 -16.13 21.28 14.83
N LEU A 371 -17.17 20.63 14.30
CA LEU A 371 -17.44 20.59 12.87
C LEU A 371 -17.81 21.99 12.37
N THR A 372 -17.18 22.43 11.28
CA THR A 372 -17.38 23.76 10.69
C THR A 372 -17.31 23.70 9.16
N TYR A 373 -17.77 24.76 8.51
CA TYR A 373 -17.57 25.00 7.07
C TYR A 373 -16.41 25.97 6.78
N ASP A 374 -15.78 26.49 7.84
CA ASP A 374 -14.67 27.46 7.78
C ASP A 374 -13.32 26.72 7.88
N ASP A 375 -12.45 26.91 6.88
CA ASP A 375 -11.12 26.31 6.80
C ASP A 375 -9.99 27.19 7.36
N SER A 376 -10.31 28.38 7.90
CA SER A 376 -9.31 29.35 8.38
C SER A 376 -8.59 28.92 9.67
N ASN A 377 -9.16 27.99 10.44
CA ASN A 377 -8.61 27.51 11.71
C ASN A 377 -8.74 25.99 11.87
N ILE A 378 -8.09 25.22 10.98
CA ILE A 378 -8.13 23.75 10.96
C ILE A 378 -6.95 23.09 11.68
N PRO A 379 -7.08 21.83 12.16
CA PRO A 379 -5.95 21.07 12.68
C PRO A 379 -4.81 20.93 11.67
N THR A 380 -3.57 21.06 12.14
CA THR A 380 -2.37 21.10 11.27
C THR A 380 -1.71 19.74 11.04
N HIS A 381 -2.16 18.69 11.73
CA HIS A 381 -1.58 17.34 11.64
C HIS A 381 -2.35 16.43 10.67
N TYR A 382 -3.40 16.96 10.02
CA TYR A 382 -4.25 16.21 9.10
C TYR A 382 -4.56 17.08 7.88
N SER A 383 -4.55 16.47 6.69
CA SER A 383 -4.87 17.17 5.45
C SER A 383 -6.39 17.23 5.25
N PHE A 384 -6.96 18.43 5.26
CA PHE A 384 -8.39 18.65 4.98
C PHE A 384 -8.67 19.12 3.55
N THR A 385 -7.62 19.41 2.78
CA THR A 385 -7.71 19.70 1.35
C THR A 385 -6.56 19.04 0.62
N ASP A 386 -6.84 18.41 -0.51
CA ASP A 386 -5.84 17.68 -1.28
C ASP A 386 -5.90 18.09 -2.76
N ASP A 387 -4.73 18.15 -3.40
CA ASP A 387 -4.65 18.23 -4.85
C ASP A 387 -4.80 16.83 -5.44
N GLN A 388 -5.94 16.57 -6.07
CA GLN A 388 -6.26 15.28 -6.70
C GLN A 388 -6.17 15.34 -8.24
N GLN A 389 -5.85 16.50 -8.82
CA GLN A 389 -5.98 16.71 -10.26
C GLN A 389 -5.03 15.79 -11.05
N ASP A 390 -3.79 15.64 -10.59
CA ASP A 390 -2.82 14.73 -11.21
C ASP A 390 -3.26 13.26 -11.17
N ASN A 391 -3.85 12.82 -10.05
CA ASN A 391 -4.37 11.45 -9.91
C ASN A 391 -5.57 11.23 -10.85
N ILE A 392 -6.48 12.20 -10.93
CA ILE A 392 -7.64 12.17 -11.83
C ILE A 392 -7.18 12.14 -13.29
N ASP A 393 -6.20 12.96 -13.67
CA ASP A 393 -5.70 13.01 -15.04
C ASP A 393 -4.92 11.76 -15.42
N LEU A 394 -4.17 11.18 -14.47
CA LEU A 394 -3.55 9.88 -14.66
C LEU A 394 -4.61 8.79 -14.86
N PHE A 395 -5.66 8.77 -14.04
CA PHE A 395 -6.75 7.81 -14.15
C PHE A 395 -7.51 7.97 -15.48
N LYS A 396 -7.82 9.20 -15.90
CA LYS A 396 -8.44 9.48 -17.22
C LYS A 396 -7.59 8.98 -18.37
N LYS A 397 -6.26 9.14 -18.31
CA LYS A 397 -5.33 8.60 -19.31
C LYS A 397 -5.37 7.07 -19.35
N GLN A 398 -5.52 6.41 -18.21
CA GLN A 398 -5.67 4.95 -18.14
C GLN A 398 -7.02 4.50 -18.70
N LEU A 399 -8.10 5.18 -18.33
CA LEU A 399 -9.47 4.89 -18.78
C LEU A 399 -9.65 5.07 -20.30
N ALA A 400 -8.86 5.94 -20.92
CA ALA A 400 -8.88 6.16 -22.36
C ALA A 400 -8.21 5.05 -23.18
N MET A 401 -7.47 4.13 -22.54
CA MET A 401 -6.83 3.01 -23.21
C MET A 401 -7.85 1.93 -23.55
N SER A 402 -7.66 1.22 -24.66
CA SER A 402 -8.39 -0.03 -24.87
C SER A 402 -7.99 -1.07 -23.81
N ARG A 403 -8.84 -2.08 -23.62
CA ARG A 403 -8.54 -3.19 -22.72
C ARG A 403 -7.22 -3.89 -23.10
N GLU A 404 -7.01 -4.11 -24.39
CA GLU A 404 -5.80 -4.74 -24.94
C GLU A 404 -4.57 -3.85 -24.72
N GLU A 405 -4.69 -2.53 -24.97
CA GLU A 405 -3.61 -1.57 -24.72
C GLU A 405 -3.21 -1.54 -23.24
N TYR A 406 -4.20 -1.54 -22.34
CA TYR A 406 -3.94 -1.57 -20.90
C TYR A 406 -3.26 -2.88 -20.50
N GLN A 407 -3.76 -4.03 -20.97
CA GLN A 407 -3.16 -5.34 -20.69
C GLN A 407 -1.73 -5.43 -21.21
N GLN A 408 -1.47 -4.97 -22.45
CA GLN A 408 -0.14 -4.97 -23.04
C GLN A 408 0.83 -4.07 -22.27
N LYS A 409 0.38 -2.88 -21.85
CA LYS A 409 1.19 -1.96 -21.03
C LYS A 409 1.59 -2.57 -19.68
N HIS A 410 0.75 -3.44 -19.12
CA HIS A 410 0.99 -4.10 -17.84
C HIS A 410 1.60 -5.50 -17.96
N ALA A 411 1.77 -6.03 -19.16
CA ALA A 411 2.48 -7.31 -19.41
C ALA A 411 4.00 -7.23 -19.17
N GLY A 412 4.52 -6.06 -18.80
CA GLY A 412 5.94 -5.82 -18.56
C GLY A 412 6.72 -5.46 -19.83
N LEU A 413 7.99 -5.09 -19.65
CA LEU A 413 8.88 -4.71 -20.75
C LEU A 413 9.34 -5.96 -21.51
N GLN A 414 9.27 -5.92 -22.84
CA GLN A 414 9.43 -7.12 -23.69
C GLN A 414 10.77 -7.14 -24.42
N THR A 415 11.36 -5.98 -24.70
CA THR A 415 12.56 -5.90 -25.57
C THR A 415 13.78 -5.37 -24.82
N PRO A 416 15.01 -5.79 -25.19
CA PRO A 416 16.25 -5.24 -24.63
C PRO A 416 16.34 -3.71 -24.75
N LYS A 417 15.77 -3.12 -25.80
CA LYS A 417 15.72 -1.66 -26.01
C LYS A 417 14.83 -0.95 -24.98
N GLU A 418 13.68 -1.52 -24.65
CA GLU A 418 12.80 -0.98 -23.61
C GLU A 418 13.46 -1.06 -22.24
N TRP A 419 14.11 -2.19 -21.93
CA TRP A 419 14.90 -2.36 -20.72
C TRP A 419 16.06 -1.37 -20.64
N MET A 420 16.77 -1.12 -21.75
CA MET A 420 17.82 -0.09 -21.82
C MET A 420 17.26 1.32 -21.55
N SER A 421 16.09 1.65 -22.11
CA SER A 421 15.41 2.92 -21.84
C SER A 421 15.03 3.06 -20.37
N LYS A 422 14.54 1.98 -19.76
CA LYS A 422 14.24 1.93 -18.32
C LYS A 422 15.50 2.12 -17.47
N ALA A 423 16.61 1.48 -17.83
CA ALA A 423 17.90 1.63 -17.15
C ALA A 423 18.38 3.09 -17.20
N LYS A 424 18.34 3.72 -18.38
CA LYS A 424 18.67 5.15 -18.55
C LYS A 424 17.78 6.06 -17.69
N GLY A 425 16.47 5.78 -17.64
CA GLY A 425 15.53 6.52 -16.79
C GLY A 425 15.77 6.35 -15.29
N ALA A 426 16.29 5.19 -14.86
CA ALA A 426 16.61 4.89 -13.47
C ALA A 426 18.00 5.36 -13.02
N ALA A 427 18.93 5.55 -13.95
CA ALA A 427 20.35 5.81 -13.69
C ALA A 427 20.59 6.97 -12.71
N SER A 428 19.91 8.11 -12.88
CA SER A 428 20.10 9.26 -11.98
C SER A 428 19.63 9.00 -10.55
N LYS A 429 18.56 8.21 -10.37
CA LYS A 429 18.05 7.83 -9.05
C LYS A 429 18.98 6.81 -8.39
N ALA A 430 19.46 5.83 -9.13
CA ALA A 430 20.44 4.85 -8.64
C ALA A 430 21.74 5.53 -8.21
N ARG A 431 22.26 6.48 -9.01
CA ARG A 431 23.45 7.26 -8.64
C ARG A 431 23.25 8.01 -7.33
N ARG A 432 22.14 8.76 -7.19
CA ARG A 432 21.84 9.49 -5.95
C ARG A 432 21.72 8.56 -4.74
N ALA A 433 21.12 7.38 -4.92
CA ALA A 433 21.00 6.39 -3.85
C ALA A 433 22.37 5.87 -3.37
N VAL A 434 23.33 5.67 -4.30
CA VAL A 434 24.71 5.30 -3.95
C VAL A 434 25.43 6.45 -3.25
N GLU A 435 25.33 7.67 -3.79
CA GLU A 435 26.01 8.86 -3.27
C GLU A 435 25.50 9.28 -1.88
N SER A 436 24.23 9.01 -1.57
CA SER A 436 23.63 9.32 -0.27
C SER A 436 23.81 8.22 0.78
N LEU A 437 24.36 7.05 0.42
CA LEU A 437 24.64 5.97 1.35
C LEU A 437 25.87 6.33 2.18
N ASP A 438 25.73 6.32 3.51
CA ASP A 438 26.84 6.73 4.37
C ASP A 438 27.96 5.67 4.48
N ALA A 439 29.00 6.02 5.25
CA ALA A 439 30.17 5.17 5.45
C ALA A 439 29.83 3.84 6.16
N GLU A 440 28.73 3.75 6.89
CA GLU A 440 28.29 2.53 7.60
C GLU A 440 27.31 1.70 6.76
N GLY A 441 26.67 2.30 5.75
CA GLY A 441 25.67 1.63 4.91
C GLY A 441 24.23 2.03 5.26
N ARG A 442 24.02 3.26 5.71
CA ARG A 442 22.70 3.77 6.12
C ARG A 442 22.23 4.91 5.24
N TRP A 443 20.91 5.07 5.20
CA TRP A 443 20.28 6.32 4.80
C TRP A 443 19.54 6.90 6.00
N LEU A 444 19.76 8.19 6.24
CA LEU A 444 19.16 8.89 7.37
C LEU A 444 18.07 9.86 6.90
N LYS A 445 17.07 10.05 7.76
CA LYS A 445 16.04 11.09 7.64
C LYS A 445 15.83 11.69 9.01
N ASN A 446 16.00 13.01 9.14
CA ASN A 446 15.89 13.71 10.42
C ASN A 446 16.78 13.11 11.54
N ASP A 447 18.03 12.76 11.21
CA ASP A 447 18.99 12.07 12.12
C ASP A 447 18.61 10.65 12.57
N GLU A 448 17.55 10.06 12.03
CA GLU A 448 17.15 8.66 12.27
C GLU A 448 17.47 7.76 11.08
N ILE A 449 17.69 6.48 11.33
CA ILE A 449 17.78 5.47 10.27
C ILE A 449 16.36 5.12 9.84
N ASP A 450 15.98 5.44 8.61
CA ASP A 450 14.59 5.36 8.14
C ASP A 450 14.40 4.21 7.14
N SER A 451 13.48 3.29 7.47
CA SER A 451 13.18 2.12 6.63
C SER A 451 12.53 2.51 5.29
N GLY A 452 11.86 3.66 5.22
CA GLY A 452 11.31 4.21 3.99
C GLY A 452 12.40 4.71 3.03
N GLU A 453 13.40 5.43 3.54
CA GLU A 453 14.58 5.83 2.75
C GLU A 453 15.37 4.60 2.31
N PHE A 454 15.51 3.57 3.15
CA PHE A 454 16.08 2.30 2.73
C PHE A 454 15.33 1.70 1.54
N VAL A 455 14.01 1.52 1.67
CA VAL A 455 13.17 0.91 0.61
C VAL A 455 13.22 1.74 -0.67
N LYS A 456 13.13 3.07 -0.57
CA LYS A 456 13.19 3.99 -1.72
C LYS A 456 14.51 3.89 -2.47
N ASN A 457 15.65 3.96 -1.76
CA ASN A 457 16.97 3.93 -2.37
C ASN A 457 17.32 2.55 -2.93
N MET A 458 16.97 1.47 -2.21
CA MET A 458 17.08 0.10 -2.72
C MET A 458 16.27 -0.10 -4.00
N ASN A 459 15.02 0.35 -4.05
CA ASN A 459 14.19 0.26 -5.26
C ASN A 459 14.81 0.99 -6.47
N ALA A 460 15.42 2.16 -6.26
CA ALA A 460 16.08 2.90 -7.33
C ALA A 460 17.26 2.11 -7.90
N MET A 461 18.09 1.52 -7.04
CA MET A 461 19.25 0.71 -7.45
C MET A 461 18.83 -0.61 -8.10
N ILE A 462 17.86 -1.33 -7.52
CA ILE A 462 17.31 -2.58 -8.08
C ILE A 462 16.75 -2.36 -9.47
N THR A 463 15.92 -1.31 -9.64
CA THR A 463 15.32 -0.99 -10.95
C THR A 463 16.40 -0.76 -12.01
N TYR A 464 17.50 -0.09 -11.63
CA TYR A 464 18.61 0.16 -12.54
C TYR A 464 19.36 -1.14 -12.90
N VAL A 465 19.78 -1.92 -11.89
CA VAL A 465 20.56 -3.16 -12.09
C VAL A 465 19.76 -4.20 -12.88
N GLU A 466 18.49 -4.41 -12.52
CA GLU A 466 17.60 -5.35 -13.23
C GLU A 466 17.43 -4.93 -14.69
N ALA A 467 17.16 -3.64 -14.93
CA ALA A 467 16.92 -3.15 -16.27
C ALA A 467 18.17 -3.21 -17.16
N LEU A 468 19.34 -2.94 -16.59
CA LEU A 468 20.61 -3.05 -17.31
C LEU A 468 20.88 -4.51 -17.69
N LYS A 469 20.77 -5.44 -16.75
CA LYS A 469 20.94 -6.89 -16.98
C LYS A 469 19.99 -7.40 -18.07
N LYS A 470 18.70 -7.04 -18.01
CA LYS A 470 17.69 -7.44 -19.02
C LYS A 470 17.85 -6.76 -20.37
N SER A 471 18.65 -5.69 -20.45
CA SER A 471 19.03 -5.06 -21.72
C SER A 471 20.19 -5.76 -22.43
N GLY A 472 20.83 -6.75 -21.80
CA GLY A 472 21.99 -7.45 -22.33
C GLY A 472 23.30 -6.69 -22.17
N GLN A 473 23.38 -5.80 -21.17
CA GLN A 473 24.60 -5.11 -20.76
C GLN A 473 25.18 -5.70 -19.48
#